data_AF-X6N8K3-F1
#
_entry.id   AF-X6N8K3-F1
#
_cell.length_a   1.000
_cell.length_b   1.000
_cell.length_c   1.000
_cell.angle_alpha   90.00
_cell.angle_beta   90.00
_cell.angle_gamma   90.00
#
_symmetry.space_group_name_H-M   'P 1'
#
loop_
_entity.id
_entity.type
_entity.pdbx_description
1 polymer ?
#
loop_
_entity_poly.entity_id
_entity_poly.type
_entity_poly.pdbx_seq_one_letter_code
_entity_poly.pdbx_strand_id
1 'polypeptide(L)'
;ITTIITAKTTIKSLCCLGGYFKHTLVMKYASVWSDKLNELNNYNKCVAFTDHNNHPIIAGRYSDDYWIVRAVINGSNNHLLFITYSRINISVFNLNTFKFIKHDTLPANYIGYHCFVNYKQLFSQNKSKTRITKKKTIVVNKELL
;
A
#
# COMPACT_ATOMS: atom_id res chain seq x y z
N ILE A 1 13.81 3.70 3.95
CA ILE A 1 12.57 4.53 4.05
C ILE A 1 11.40 3.58 4.24
N THR A 2 10.59 3.76 5.28
CA THR A 2 9.40 2.93 5.55
C THR A 2 8.19 3.56 4.88
N THR A 3 7.41 2.79 4.13
CA THR A 3 6.13 3.28 3.57
C THR A 3 4.98 2.88 4.47
N ILE A 4 4.15 3.86 4.79
CA ILE A 4 2.93 3.70 5.58
C ILE A 4 1.73 3.73 4.62
N ILE A 5 0.86 2.74 4.71
CA ILE A 5 -0.35 2.61 3.88
C ILE A 5 -1.55 2.51 4.80
N THR A 6 -2.57 3.30 4.53
CA THR A 6 -3.82 3.22 5.26
C THR A 6 -4.76 2.22 4.60
N ALA A 7 -5.13 1.15 5.31
CA ALA A 7 -6.24 0.30 4.93
C ALA A 7 -7.54 0.94 5.41
N LYS A 8 -8.51 1.13 4.51
CA LYS A 8 -9.90 1.43 4.90
C LYS A 8 -10.57 0.13 5.34
N THR A 9 -10.28 -0.31 6.56
CA THR A 9 -11.03 -1.34 7.28
C THR A 9 -11.87 -0.67 8.38
N THR A 10 -12.87 -1.38 8.92
CA THR A 10 -13.74 -0.91 10.03
C THR A 10 -12.93 -0.45 11.25
N ILE A 11 -11.71 -0.96 11.38
CA ILE A 11 -10.61 -0.44 12.22
C ILE A 11 -9.61 0.25 11.28
N LYS A 12 -9.22 1.51 11.51
CA LYS A 12 -8.17 2.16 10.71
C LYS A 12 -6.81 1.50 11.00
N SER A 13 -6.42 0.57 10.15
CA SER A 13 -5.13 -0.12 10.25
C SER A 13 -4.13 0.50 9.28
N LEU A 14 -2.91 0.76 9.77
CA LEU A 14 -1.77 1.19 8.98
C LEU A 14 -0.86 -0.01 8.73
N CYS A 15 -0.40 -0.18 7.50
CA CYS A 15 0.60 -1.17 7.11
C CYS A 15 1.93 -0.47 6.84
N CYS A 16 2.99 -0.92 7.48
CA CYS A 16 4.35 -0.44 7.28
C CYS A 16 5.14 -1.49 6.50
N LEU A 17 5.71 -1.08 5.37
CA LEU A 17 6.56 -1.92 4.52
C LEU A 17 7.92 -1.26 4.37
N GLY A 18 8.99 -2.03 4.63
CA GLY A 18 10.35 -1.59 4.36
C GLY A 18 11.37 -2.10 5.37
N GLY A 19 12.57 -1.55 5.29
CA GLY A 19 13.71 -1.95 6.11
C GLY A 19 14.58 -3.02 5.45
N TYR A 20 15.82 -3.16 5.95
CA TYR A 20 16.82 -4.11 5.43
C TYR A 20 16.32 -5.56 5.43
N PHE A 21 15.54 -5.92 6.45
CA PHE A 21 14.95 -7.24 6.64
C PHE A 21 13.54 -7.40 6.05
N LYS A 22 13.03 -6.40 5.32
CA LYS A 22 11.78 -6.48 4.55
C LYS A 22 10.55 -6.81 5.40
N HIS A 23 10.53 -6.36 6.65
CA HIS A 23 9.43 -6.63 7.57
C HIS A 23 8.13 -5.99 7.08
N THR A 24 7.03 -6.69 7.31
CA THR A 24 5.67 -6.17 7.15
C THR A 24 5.07 -6.01 8.54
N LEU A 25 4.74 -4.78 8.91
CA LEU A 25 4.14 -4.48 10.21
C LEU A 25 2.75 -3.90 10.01
N VAL A 26 1.84 -4.19 10.94
CA VAL A 26 0.51 -3.59 10.99
C VAL A 26 0.33 -2.86 12.31
N MET A 27 -0.36 -1.73 12.26
CA MET A 27 -0.63 -0.89 13.41
C MET A 27 -2.11 -0.50 13.42
N LYS A 28 -2.81 -0.77 14.52
CA LYS A 28 -4.13 -0.17 14.75
C LYS A 28 -3.92 1.29 15.11
N TYR A 29 -4.36 2.21 14.27
CA TYR A 29 -4.10 3.62 14.46
C TYR A 29 -5.25 4.32 15.19
N ALA A 30 -4.91 5.01 16.28
CA ALA A 30 -5.79 5.95 16.95
C ALA A 30 -5.31 7.37 16.64
N SER A 31 -6.25 8.25 16.27
CA SER A 31 -5.90 9.62 15.92
C SER A 31 -5.36 10.36 17.13
N VAL A 32 -4.27 11.11 16.95
CA VAL A 32 -3.73 12.02 17.97
C VAL A 32 -4.75 13.08 18.37
N TRP A 33 -5.70 13.39 17.48
CA TRP A 33 -6.79 14.35 17.69
C TRP A 33 -8.06 13.72 18.27
N SER A 34 -8.00 12.46 18.74
CA SER A 34 -9.17 11.80 19.33
C SER A 34 -9.07 11.72 20.84
N ASP A 35 -10.13 12.11 21.54
CA ASP A 35 -10.18 12.17 23.01
C ASP A 35 -10.27 10.78 23.67
N LYS A 36 -10.33 9.70 22.88
CA LYS A 36 -10.52 8.30 23.31
C LYS A 36 -9.21 7.49 23.45
N LEU A 37 -8.08 8.14 23.72
CA LEU A 37 -6.78 7.44 23.79
C LEU A 37 -6.59 6.62 25.08
N ASN A 38 -7.31 6.92 26.16
CA ASN A 38 -7.06 6.34 27.49
C ASN A 38 -7.59 4.91 27.70
N GLU A 39 -8.38 4.34 26.78
CA GLU A 39 -9.03 3.04 27.00
C GLU A 39 -8.36 1.84 26.32
N LEU A 40 -7.35 2.01 25.47
CA LEU A 40 -6.91 0.92 24.59
C LEU A 40 -5.38 0.78 24.51
N ASN A 41 -4.82 -0.08 25.36
CA ASN A 41 -3.37 -0.35 25.52
C ASN A 41 -2.60 -0.82 24.27
N ASN A 42 -3.27 -1.01 23.12
CA ASN A 42 -2.71 -1.63 21.91
C ASN A 42 -2.81 -0.77 20.62
N TYR A 43 -3.25 0.49 20.71
CA TYR A 43 -3.24 1.40 19.54
C TYR A 43 -1.88 2.06 19.37
N ASN A 44 -1.59 2.49 18.14
CA ASN A 44 -0.34 3.13 17.71
C ASN A 44 0.92 2.30 17.97
N LYS A 45 0.77 1.00 18.23
CA LYS A 45 1.85 0.02 18.28
C LYS A 45 1.91 -0.75 16.97
N CYS A 46 3.10 -0.80 16.36
CA CYS A 46 3.35 -1.66 15.21
C CYS A 46 3.60 -3.09 15.71
N VAL A 47 2.87 -4.05 15.16
CA VAL A 47 3.06 -5.49 15.40
C VAL A 47 3.40 -6.19 14.08
N ALA A 48 4.02 -7.36 14.15
CA ALA A 48 4.29 -8.16 12.97
C ALA A 48 2.98 -8.50 12.24
N PHE A 49 2.97 -8.40 10.92
CA PHE A 49 1.87 -8.91 10.12
C PHE A 49 2.00 -10.42 10.04
N THR A 50 1.01 -11.17 10.53
CA THR A 50 1.06 -12.63 10.60
C THR A 50 -0.10 -13.28 9.87
N ASP A 51 0.11 -14.52 9.42
CA ASP A 51 -0.95 -15.36 8.86
C ASP A 51 -1.87 -15.91 9.97
N HIS A 52 -2.84 -16.76 9.58
CA HIS A 52 -3.77 -17.40 10.51
C HIS A 52 -3.10 -18.31 11.56
N ASN A 53 -1.85 -18.71 11.33
CA ASN A 53 -1.06 -19.55 12.23
C ASN A 53 -0.03 -18.74 13.02
N ASN A 54 -0.18 -17.40 13.06
CA ASN A 54 0.76 -16.47 13.69
C ASN A 54 2.18 -16.47 13.09
N HIS A 55 2.35 -16.94 11.86
CA HIS A 55 3.65 -16.87 11.19
C HIS A 55 3.84 -15.48 10.56
N PRO A 56 4.99 -14.81 10.76
CA PRO A 56 5.27 -13.52 10.14
C PRO A 56 5.23 -13.59 8.62
N ILE A 57 4.44 -12.70 8.02
CA ILE A 57 4.34 -12.52 6.58
C ILE A 57 5.36 -11.46 6.17
N ILE A 58 6.22 -11.81 5.23
CA ILE A 58 7.21 -10.91 4.65
C ILE A 58 6.74 -10.59 3.22
N ALA A 59 6.20 -9.39 3.02
CA ALA A 59 5.76 -8.92 1.70
C ALA A 59 6.93 -8.40 0.82
N GLY A 60 8.09 -9.07 0.90
CA GLY A 60 9.29 -8.77 0.13
C GLY A 60 10.12 -10.02 -0.19
N ARG A 61 10.66 -10.09 -1.41
CA ARG A 61 11.50 -11.23 -1.85
C ARG A 61 12.94 -11.04 -1.42
N TYR A 62 13.65 -12.13 -1.15
CA TYR A 62 15.04 -12.12 -0.66
C TYR A 62 16.01 -11.32 -1.55
N SER A 63 15.88 -11.42 -2.88
CA SER A 63 16.75 -10.75 -3.86
C SER A 63 16.42 -9.28 -4.14
N ASP A 64 15.22 -8.84 -3.78
CA ASP A 64 14.73 -7.54 -4.25
C ASP A 64 15.16 -6.40 -3.33
N ASP A 65 15.60 -5.28 -3.92
CA ASP A 65 15.91 -4.08 -3.16
C ASP A 65 14.62 -3.30 -2.83
N TYR A 66 14.30 -3.27 -1.54
CA TYR A 66 13.12 -2.61 -0.96
C TYR A 66 13.46 -1.22 -0.37
N TRP A 67 14.55 -0.58 -0.81
CA TRP A 67 14.92 0.78 -0.37
C TRP A 67 13.87 1.86 -0.67
N ILE A 68 13.23 1.79 -1.83
CA ILE A 68 12.20 2.72 -2.28
C ILE A 68 10.93 1.94 -2.60
N VAL A 69 10.22 1.53 -1.55
CA VAL A 69 8.95 0.80 -1.68
C VAL A 69 7.82 1.77 -1.52
N ARG A 70 6.83 1.69 -2.40
CA ARG A 70 5.51 2.30 -2.23
C ARG A 70 4.48 1.20 -2.39
N ALA A 71 3.38 1.29 -1.67
CA ALA A 71 2.30 0.34 -1.87
C ALA A 71 0.93 0.96 -1.58
N VAL A 72 -0.12 0.32 -2.10
CA VAL A 72 -1.51 0.73 -1.92
C VAL A 72 -2.40 -0.51 -1.84
N ILE A 73 -3.39 -0.46 -0.95
CA ILE A 73 -4.42 -1.50 -0.85
C ILE A 73 -5.57 -1.11 -1.76
N ASN A 74 -5.95 -2.01 -2.66
CA ASN A 74 -7.01 -1.80 -3.64
C ASN A 74 -7.61 -3.16 -4.07
N GLY A 75 -8.32 -3.19 -5.19
CA GLY A 75 -9.10 -4.34 -5.66
C GLY A 75 -10.58 -4.19 -5.32
N SER A 76 -11.45 -4.97 -5.97
CA SER A 76 -12.91 -4.89 -5.79
C SER A 76 -13.35 -5.04 -4.33
N ASN A 77 -12.59 -5.82 -3.55
CA ASN A 77 -12.82 -6.05 -2.13
C ASN A 77 -11.63 -5.64 -1.24
N ASN A 78 -10.82 -4.65 -1.65
CA ASN A 78 -9.64 -4.18 -0.88
C ASN A 78 -8.67 -5.28 -0.41
N HIS A 79 -8.58 -6.38 -1.18
CA HIS A 79 -7.83 -7.58 -0.82
C HIS A 79 -6.51 -7.70 -1.57
N LEU A 80 -6.17 -6.70 -2.41
CA LEU A 80 -4.95 -6.68 -3.20
C LEU A 80 -4.03 -5.56 -2.72
N LEU A 81 -2.80 -5.91 -2.40
CA LEU A 81 -1.72 -4.98 -2.09
C LEU A 81 -0.84 -4.83 -3.33
N PHE A 82 -0.89 -3.65 -3.95
CA PHE A 82 -0.03 -3.29 -5.06
C PHE A 82 1.25 -2.69 -4.49
N ILE A 83 2.39 -3.27 -4.82
CA ILE A 83 3.70 -2.90 -4.32
C ILE A 83 4.58 -2.52 -5.49
N THR A 84 5.10 -1.31 -5.47
CA THR A 84 6.11 -0.82 -6.40
C THR A 84 7.41 -0.63 -5.66
N TYR A 85 8.49 -1.13 -6.23
CA TYR A 85 9.82 -1.10 -5.63
C TYR A 85 10.86 -1.11 -6.74
N SER A 86 12.08 -0.67 -6.43
CA SER A 86 13.26 -0.66 -7.31
C SER A 86 13.01 -0.38 -8.81
N ARG A 87 13.42 0.82 -9.25
CA ARG A 87 13.35 1.30 -10.64
C ARG A 87 11.98 1.29 -11.28
N ILE A 88 11.44 0.14 -11.69
CA ILE A 88 10.19 0.01 -12.46
C ILE A 88 9.35 -1.19 -12.04
N ASN A 89 9.74 -1.93 -11.01
CA ASN A 89 9.05 -3.17 -10.66
C ASN A 89 7.73 -2.89 -9.93
N ILE A 90 6.75 -3.73 -10.23
CA ILE A 90 5.48 -3.82 -9.53
C ILE A 90 5.19 -5.28 -9.15
N SER A 91 4.53 -5.46 -8.02
CA SER A 91 4.04 -6.75 -7.56
C SER A 91 2.66 -6.62 -6.99
N VAL A 92 1.85 -7.64 -7.19
CA VAL A 92 0.48 -7.72 -6.67
C VAL A 92 0.45 -8.87 -5.67
N PHE A 93 0.11 -8.54 -4.43
CA PHE A 93 0.02 -9.49 -3.32
C PHE A 93 -1.43 -9.61 -2.85
N ASN A 94 -1.92 -10.83 -2.68
CA ASN A 94 -3.25 -11.11 -2.17
C ASN A 94 -3.21 -11.16 -0.63
N LEU A 95 -3.95 -10.26 0.01
CA LEU A 95 -4.03 -10.13 1.47
C LEU A 95 -4.86 -11.23 2.14
N ASN A 96 -5.74 -11.92 1.40
CA ASN A 96 -6.54 -13.02 1.95
C ASN A 96 -5.78 -14.34 1.92
N THR A 97 -5.03 -14.59 0.85
CA THR A 97 -4.28 -15.84 0.68
C THR A 97 -2.82 -15.74 1.09
N PHE A 98 -2.35 -14.53 1.42
CA PHE A 98 -0.97 -14.21 1.75
C PHE A 98 0.05 -14.66 0.68
N LYS A 99 -0.31 -14.53 -0.60
CA LYS A 99 0.51 -14.98 -1.74
C LYS A 99 0.66 -13.88 -2.79
N PHE A 100 1.81 -13.86 -3.47
CA PHE A 100 1.98 -13.05 -4.67
C PHE A 100 1.14 -13.62 -5.82
N ILE A 101 0.41 -12.74 -6.50
CA ILE A 101 -0.36 -13.06 -7.71
C ILE A 101 0.49 -12.81 -8.95
N LYS A 102 1.19 -11.67 -8.99
CA LYS A 102 1.94 -11.25 -10.18
C LYS A 102 3.13 -10.38 -9.79
N HIS A 103 4.19 -10.52 -10.58
CA HIS A 103 5.32 -9.61 -10.63
C HIS A 103 5.43 -9.09 -12.08
N ASP A 104 5.67 -7.80 -12.24
CA ASP A 104 5.79 -7.19 -13.55
C ASP A 104 6.67 -5.93 -13.49
N THR A 105 6.93 -5.35 -14.65
CA THR A 105 7.57 -4.04 -14.78
C THR A 105 6.57 -3.03 -15.34
N LEU A 106 6.56 -1.83 -14.78
CA LEU A 106 5.75 -0.74 -15.30
C LEU A 106 6.39 -0.15 -16.55
N PRO A 107 5.57 0.30 -17.54
CA PRO A 107 6.07 0.97 -18.74
C PRO A 107 6.50 2.41 -18.42
N ALA A 108 7.54 2.56 -17.62
CA ALA A 108 8.13 3.82 -17.20
C ALA A 108 9.66 3.71 -17.29
N ASN A 109 10.36 4.85 -17.38
CA ASN A 109 11.83 4.84 -17.40
C ASN A 109 12.41 4.69 -15.99
N TYR A 110 11.74 5.29 -15.00
CA TYR A 110 12.14 5.27 -13.59
C TYR A 110 10.98 5.72 -12.69
N ILE A 111 10.72 5.02 -11.59
CA ILE A 111 9.69 5.33 -10.58
C ILE A 111 10.29 5.43 -9.17
N GLY A 112 11.25 6.34 -8.97
CA GLY A 112 11.66 6.77 -7.62
C GLY A 112 10.70 7.78 -7.02
N TYR A 113 10.52 7.76 -5.68
CA TYR A 113 9.80 8.79 -4.90
C TYR A 113 8.35 9.09 -5.33
N HIS A 114 7.70 8.18 -6.06
CA HIS A 114 6.32 8.37 -6.52
C HIS A 114 5.29 8.18 -5.40
N CYS A 115 4.02 8.49 -5.69
CA CYS A 115 2.87 8.18 -4.84
C CYS A 115 1.73 7.59 -5.68
N PHE A 116 0.94 6.71 -5.07
CA PHE A 116 -0.30 6.25 -5.67
C PHE A 116 -1.38 7.32 -5.45
N VAL A 117 -2.08 7.69 -6.53
CA VAL A 117 -3.16 8.67 -6.46
C VAL A 117 -4.46 8.00 -6.86
N ASN A 118 -5.49 8.16 -6.02
CA ASN A 118 -6.82 7.67 -6.34
C ASN A 118 -7.48 8.59 -7.38
N TYR A 119 -7.53 8.12 -8.62
CA TYR A 119 -8.10 8.87 -9.74
C TYR A 119 -9.57 9.26 -9.52
N LYS A 120 -10.40 8.40 -8.92
CA LYS A 120 -11.82 8.71 -8.69
C LYS A 120 -12.00 9.96 -7.80
N GLN A 121 -11.14 10.09 -6.79
CA GLN A 121 -11.16 11.23 -5.88
C GLN A 121 -10.74 12.54 -6.57
N LEU A 122 -9.78 12.47 -7.50
CA LEU A 122 -9.38 13.64 -8.30
C LEU A 122 -10.55 14.17 -9.14
N PHE A 123 -11.34 13.29 -9.77
CA PHE A 123 -12.45 13.71 -10.63
C PHE A 123 -13.68 14.19 -9.85
N SER A 124 -13.94 13.65 -8.66
CA SER A 124 -14.99 14.19 -7.79
C SER A 124 -14.68 15.61 -7.30
N GLN A 125 -13.39 15.94 -7.12
CA GLN A 125 -12.94 17.27 -6.71
C GLN A 125 -12.82 18.24 -7.89
N ASN A 126 -12.47 17.75 -9.09
CA ASN A 126 -12.30 18.57 -10.29
C ASN A 126 -13.61 18.98 -11.00
N LYS A 127 -14.78 18.57 -10.50
CA LYS A 127 -16.05 19.18 -10.92
C LYS A 127 -16.14 20.69 -10.59
N SER A 128 -15.26 21.21 -9.72
CA SER A 128 -15.24 22.63 -9.38
C SER A 128 -14.05 23.44 -9.92
N LYS A 129 -12.98 22.83 -10.47
CA LYS A 129 -11.84 23.57 -11.06
C LYS A 129 -11.15 22.81 -12.20
N THR A 130 -11.45 23.18 -13.43
CA THR A 130 -10.74 22.76 -14.65
C THR A 130 -9.40 23.48 -14.82
N ARG A 131 -8.28 22.76 -14.70
CA ARG A 131 -7.13 22.70 -15.65
C ARG A 131 -6.02 21.87 -15.00
N ILE A 132 -5.85 20.62 -15.40
CA ILE A 132 -4.59 19.90 -15.18
C ILE A 132 -4.10 19.45 -16.55
N THR A 133 -2.95 20.00 -16.93
CA THR A 133 -2.18 19.65 -18.12
C THR A 133 -1.84 18.16 -18.10
N LYS A 134 -1.97 17.51 -19.26
CA LYS A 134 -1.69 16.07 -19.47
C LYS A 134 -0.27 15.73 -18.97
N LYS A 135 -0.13 15.18 -17.76
CA LYS A 135 0.99 14.29 -17.42
C LYS A 135 0.59 12.87 -17.80
N LYS A 136 1.53 12.11 -18.38
CA LYS A 136 1.31 10.72 -18.83
C LYS A 136 0.70 9.89 -17.70
N THR A 137 -0.57 9.59 -17.83
CA THR A 137 -1.33 8.70 -16.96
C THR A 137 -1.14 7.28 -17.45
N ILE A 138 -0.57 6.40 -16.62
CA ILE A 138 -0.61 4.96 -16.88
C ILE A 138 -2.01 4.50 -16.48
N VAL A 139 -2.87 4.30 -17.47
CA VAL A 139 -4.20 3.69 -17.30
C VAL A 139 -3.98 2.18 -17.28
N VAL A 140 -4.14 1.55 -16.12
CA VAL A 140 -4.22 0.09 -16.06
C VAL A 140 -5.60 -0.29 -16.56
N ASN A 141 -5.64 -0.92 -17.75
CA ASN A 141 -6.86 -1.25 -18.46
C ASN A 141 -7.68 -2.28 -17.69
N LYS A 142 -9.00 -2.12 -17.70
CA LYS A 142 -9.95 -2.88 -16.88
C LYS A 142 -10.26 -4.29 -17.39
N GLU A 143 -9.65 -4.74 -18.48
CA GLU A 143 -10.08 -5.96 -19.21
C GLU A 143 -9.43 -7.26 -18.73
N LEU A 144 -8.93 -7.33 -17.49
CA LEU A 144 -8.43 -8.59 -16.89
C LEU A 144 -8.94 -8.84 -15.46
N LEU A 145 -10.14 -8.35 -15.14
CA LEU A 145 -10.90 -8.76 -13.94
C LEU A 145 -12.24 -9.36 -14.34
#